data_AF-A0A7Y5KK99-F1
#
_entry.id   AF-A0A7Y5KK99-F1
#
_cell.length_a   1.000
_cell.length_b   1.000
_cell.length_c   1.000
_cell.angle_alpha   90.00
_cell.angle_beta   90.00
_cell.angle_gamma   90.00
#
_symmetry.space_group_name_H-M   'P 1'
#
loop_
_entity.id
_entity.type
_entity.pdbx_description
1 polymer ?
#
loop_
_entity_poly.entity_id
_entity_poly.type
_entity_poly.pdbx_seq_one_letter_code
_entity_poly.pdbx_strand_id
1 'polypeptide(L)'
;MKTIKRVPERAGDTADSDTELPTRAELLDGEGRGTLTRGNKAVLAAFFVFLVVVVVGSVVHLPYAVMSPGPTQDTLGRSGDGKNTPIISITGLPTYPTDGALRFTTVRVEGGPGYPVDAWDVLQAWVDPARDVFPVDDIFDPKVTKEQVAEENAIQMEGSQEEATAVALRATGKDVPTHIAVAGLTDSSKAKDLLKVGDRITAIGGEPITTTQAVRDALQKSRPGDTVSLTITRAGKEQKLEVPTIEGQQGRTALGVLLGLDHDFPATVKIDAGSIGGPSAGLMFSLGIYDKLTPGPLAGGHQIAGTGTIDDDGKVGPIGGIHQKLAGARADGAQFFLAPADNCDEVVGHVPDGLDVFKVGTFDDARTAVEAVAKGQTGPLPRC
;
A
#
# COMPACT_ATOMS: atom_id res chain seq x y z
N MET A 1 1.37 77.73 26.53
CA MET A 1 2.52 78.44 25.92
C MET A 1 2.63 78.03 24.46
N LYS A 2 2.54 79.00 23.54
CA LYS A 2 3.25 79.15 22.24
C LYS A 2 3.17 77.98 21.21
N THR A 3 2.75 78.13 19.96
CA THR A 3 2.45 79.32 19.14
C THR A 3 1.63 78.90 17.91
N ILE A 4 0.58 79.67 17.63
CA ILE A 4 -0.25 79.68 16.41
C ILE A 4 0.53 80.40 15.30
N LYS A 5 0.52 79.89 14.06
CA LYS A 5 0.94 80.68 12.88
C LYS A 5 -0.31 81.01 12.04
N ARG A 6 -0.67 82.30 12.01
CA ARG A 6 -1.72 82.89 11.18
C ARG A 6 -1.13 83.43 9.86
N VAL A 7 -1.83 83.12 8.75
CA VAL A 7 -2.45 84.00 7.71
C VAL A 7 -1.47 84.83 6.81
N PRO A 8 -1.75 84.95 5.49
CA PRO A 8 -2.59 86.05 5.02
C PRO A 8 -3.75 85.63 4.10
N GLU A 9 -4.90 86.26 4.33
CA GLU A 9 -5.99 86.44 3.39
C GLU A 9 -5.52 87.22 2.17
N ARG A 10 -6.06 86.90 0.99
CA ARG A 10 -6.22 87.87 -0.08
C ARG A 10 -7.66 87.85 -0.55
N ALA A 11 -8.20 89.05 -0.62
CA ALA A 11 -9.59 89.39 -0.79
C ALA A 11 -10.10 89.23 -2.23
N GLY A 12 -11.42 89.09 -2.33
CA GLY A 12 -12.22 89.89 -3.25
C GLY A 12 -12.75 89.20 -4.50
N ASP A 13 -14.05 89.39 -4.68
CA ASP A 13 -14.85 89.32 -5.92
C ASP A 13 -15.22 87.93 -6.46
N THR A 14 -16.42 87.66 -6.96
CA THR A 14 -17.75 88.30 -7.03
C THR A 14 -18.70 87.15 -7.40
N ALA A 15 -19.98 87.26 -7.06
CA ALA A 15 -21.01 86.30 -7.44
C ALA A 15 -21.11 86.12 -8.97
N ASP A 16 -21.31 84.88 -9.43
CA ASP A 16 -22.27 84.64 -10.51
C ASP A 16 -22.93 83.28 -10.34
N SER A 17 -24.24 83.30 -10.56
CA SER A 17 -25.18 82.18 -10.53
C SER A 17 -25.15 81.41 -11.85
N ASP A 18 -25.54 80.14 -11.76
CA ASP A 18 -25.81 79.17 -12.84
C ASP A 18 -24.70 78.15 -13.06
N THR A 19 -24.81 77.04 -12.32
CA THR A 19 -24.18 75.77 -12.72
C THR A 19 -25.30 74.74 -12.77
N GLU A 20 -25.84 74.51 -13.97
CA GLU A 20 -26.68 73.35 -14.24
C GLU A 20 -25.92 72.08 -13.81
N LEU A 21 -26.57 71.22 -13.03
CA LEU A 21 -26.04 69.90 -12.71
C LEU A 21 -25.94 69.10 -14.02
N PRO A 22 -24.78 68.48 -14.33
CA PRO A 22 -24.60 67.75 -15.58
C PRO A 22 -25.65 66.65 -15.70
N THR A 23 -26.20 66.49 -16.90
CA THR A 23 -27.18 65.44 -17.15
C THR A 23 -26.52 64.07 -16.99
N ARG A 24 -27.32 63.03 -16.69
CA ARG A 24 -26.82 61.65 -16.52
C ARG A 24 -26.04 61.12 -17.73
N ALA A 25 -26.21 61.72 -18.91
CA ALA A 25 -25.42 61.45 -20.10
C ALA A 25 -23.98 62.00 -20.00
N GLU A 26 -23.78 63.20 -19.44
CA GLU A 26 -22.46 63.84 -19.30
C GLU A 26 -21.63 63.21 -18.17
N LEU A 27 -22.28 62.70 -17.12
CA LEU A 27 -21.61 61.90 -16.08
C LEU A 27 -21.08 60.56 -16.60
N LEU A 28 -21.68 60.00 -17.66
CA LEU A 28 -21.23 58.76 -18.29
C LEU A 28 -20.15 58.98 -19.37
N ASP A 29 -20.02 60.21 -19.89
CA ASP A 29 -18.95 60.59 -20.83
C ASP A 29 -17.66 61.04 -20.12
N GLY A 30 -17.73 61.40 -18.84
CA GLY A 30 -16.59 61.84 -18.02
C GLY A 30 -15.75 60.71 -17.39
N GLU A 31 -16.29 59.49 -17.28
CA GLU A 31 -15.49 58.31 -16.99
C GLU A 31 -14.79 57.88 -18.28
N GLY A 32 -13.66 58.54 -18.56
CA GLY A 32 -12.77 58.13 -19.62
C GLY A 32 -12.56 56.62 -19.53
N ARG A 33 -13.08 55.87 -20.51
CA ARG A 33 -12.75 54.46 -20.72
C ARG A 33 -11.24 54.40 -20.87
N GLY A 34 -10.54 54.22 -19.75
CA GLY A 34 -9.10 54.14 -19.69
C GLY A 34 -8.69 53.02 -20.62
N THR A 35 -8.25 53.37 -21.83
CA THR A 35 -7.82 52.35 -22.78
C THR A 35 -6.60 51.69 -22.17
N LEU A 36 -6.73 50.38 -21.87
CA LEU A 36 -5.62 49.59 -21.33
C LEU A 36 -4.38 49.85 -22.18
N THR A 37 -3.28 50.29 -21.55
CA THR A 37 -2.01 50.51 -22.24
C THR A 37 -1.58 49.20 -22.91
N ARG A 38 -0.77 49.28 -23.99
CA ARG A 38 -0.24 48.07 -24.65
C ARG A 38 0.44 47.12 -23.67
N GLY A 39 1.12 47.65 -22.65
CA GLY A 39 1.72 46.87 -21.55
C GLY A 39 0.67 46.15 -20.71
N ASN A 40 -0.39 46.85 -20.26
CA ASN A 40 -1.45 46.24 -19.46
C ASN A 40 -2.24 45.19 -20.24
N LYS A 41 -2.46 45.40 -21.55
CA LYS A 41 -3.09 44.39 -22.43
C LYS A 41 -2.22 43.13 -22.56
N ALA A 42 -0.90 43.29 -22.70
CA ALA A 42 0.02 42.17 -22.77
C ALA A 42 0.07 41.38 -21.46
N VAL A 43 0.12 42.07 -20.31
CA VAL A 43 0.09 41.44 -18.98
C VAL A 43 -1.22 40.69 -18.74
N LEU A 44 -2.37 41.29 -19.06
CA LEU A 44 -3.67 40.63 -18.92
C LEU A 44 -3.81 39.43 -19.87
N ALA A 45 -3.30 39.55 -21.11
CA ALA A 45 -3.28 38.42 -22.05
C ALA A 45 -2.39 37.28 -21.54
N ALA A 46 -1.20 37.58 -21.02
CA ALA A 46 -0.30 36.59 -20.43
C ALA A 46 -0.93 35.92 -19.19
N PHE A 47 -1.58 36.70 -18.31
CA PHE A 47 -2.31 36.19 -17.17
C PHE A 47 -3.48 35.29 -17.59
N PHE A 48 -4.24 35.69 -18.61
CA PHE A 48 -5.33 34.87 -19.14
C PHE A 48 -4.83 33.57 -19.76
N VAL A 49 -3.75 33.62 -20.54
CA VAL A 49 -3.10 32.42 -21.09
C VAL A 49 -2.60 31.52 -19.97
N PHE A 50 -1.95 32.07 -18.94
CA PHE A 50 -1.52 31.31 -17.77
C PHE A 50 -2.71 30.64 -17.06
N LEU A 51 -3.80 31.37 -16.84
CA LEU A 51 -5.02 30.83 -16.23
C LEU A 51 -5.62 29.72 -17.08
N VAL A 52 -5.65 29.88 -18.41
CA VAL A 52 -6.09 28.83 -19.33
C VAL A 52 -5.19 27.60 -19.23
N VAL A 53 -3.86 27.76 -19.20
CA VAL A 53 -2.91 26.64 -19.03
C VAL A 53 -3.14 25.93 -17.70
N VAL A 54 -3.34 26.67 -16.61
CA VAL A 54 -3.63 26.10 -15.29
C VAL A 54 -4.92 25.30 -15.30
N VAL A 55 -6.00 25.85 -15.87
CA VAL A 55 -7.30 25.18 -15.95
C VAL A 55 -7.22 23.95 -16.85
N VAL A 56 -6.63 24.07 -18.05
CA VAL A 56 -6.46 22.93 -18.96
C VAL A 56 -5.61 21.84 -18.31
N GLY A 57 -4.52 22.22 -17.65
CA GLY A 57 -3.64 21.30 -16.92
C GLY A 57 -4.38 20.50 -15.85
N SER A 58 -5.39 21.08 -15.20
CA SER A 58 -6.21 20.40 -14.17
C SER A 58 -7.34 19.53 -14.69
N VAL A 59 -7.69 19.63 -15.98
CA VAL A 59 -8.80 18.86 -16.59
C VAL A 59 -8.29 17.72 -17.47
N VAL A 60 -7.06 17.83 -17.96
CA VAL A 60 -6.43 16.79 -18.79
C VAL A 60 -5.82 15.72 -17.90
N HIS A 61 -6.47 14.56 -17.86
CA HIS A 61 -5.92 13.36 -17.23
C HIS A 61 -4.81 12.76 -18.10
N LEU A 62 -3.71 12.39 -17.46
CA LEU A 62 -2.56 11.80 -18.14
C LEU A 62 -2.46 10.29 -17.89
N PRO A 63 -1.91 9.50 -18.84
CA PRO A 63 -1.77 8.05 -18.70
C PRO A 63 -0.54 7.67 -17.87
N TYR A 64 -0.39 8.29 -16.70
CA TYR A 64 0.71 8.02 -15.76
C TYR A 64 0.14 7.61 -14.41
N ALA A 65 0.92 6.83 -13.68
CA ALA A 65 0.75 6.58 -12.26
C ALA A 65 1.83 7.32 -11.46
N VAL A 66 1.43 7.93 -10.36
CA VAL A 66 2.33 8.59 -9.40
C VAL A 66 2.38 7.74 -8.13
N MET A 67 3.55 7.22 -7.82
CA MET A 67 3.81 6.49 -6.58
C MET A 67 4.44 7.44 -5.55
N SER A 68 3.87 7.50 -4.36
CA SER A 68 4.32 8.38 -3.27
C SER A 68 4.35 7.64 -1.92
N PRO A 69 5.08 8.17 -0.91
CA PRO A 69 5.10 7.58 0.43
C PRO A 69 3.68 7.50 1.01
N GLY A 70 3.30 6.31 1.46
CA GLY A 70 2.08 6.09 2.20
C GLY A 70 2.31 6.19 3.71
N PRO A 71 1.24 6.18 4.53
CA PRO A 71 1.37 6.14 5.98
C PRO A 71 2.07 4.85 6.44
N THR A 72 2.79 4.91 7.55
CA THR A 72 3.27 3.69 8.23
C THR A 72 2.35 3.35 9.41
N GLN A 73 2.26 2.06 9.75
CA GLN A 73 1.45 1.61 10.88
C GLN A 73 2.27 0.70 11.80
N ASP A 74 2.11 0.87 13.11
CA ASP A 74 2.80 0.08 14.13
C ASP A 74 2.02 -1.19 14.46
N THR A 75 2.56 -2.34 14.10
CA THR A 75 1.95 -3.66 14.36
C THR A 75 1.72 -3.94 15.84
N LEU A 76 2.52 -3.33 16.73
CA LEU A 76 2.40 -3.47 18.18
C LEU A 76 1.33 -2.55 18.77
N GLY A 77 0.96 -1.51 18.01
CA GLY A 77 0.06 -0.44 18.38
C GLY A 77 -1.42 -0.73 18.10
N ARG A 78 -2.15 0.36 17.82
CA ARG A 78 -3.60 0.36 17.66
C ARG A 78 -3.98 1.07 16.35
N SER A 79 -5.08 0.68 15.76
CA SER A 79 -5.60 1.21 14.51
C SER A 79 -5.89 2.71 14.62
N GLY A 80 -5.56 3.44 13.55
CA GLY A 80 -5.76 4.89 13.42
C GLY A 80 -7.18 5.29 13.03
N ASP A 81 -8.14 4.36 13.01
CA ASP A 81 -9.51 4.57 12.51
C ASP A 81 -10.48 5.16 13.56
N GLY A 82 -9.95 5.57 14.73
CA GLY A 82 -10.71 6.11 15.85
C GLY A 82 -11.45 5.05 16.69
N LYS A 83 -11.52 3.79 16.24
CA LYS A 83 -12.03 2.67 17.06
C LYS A 83 -11.00 2.16 18.07
N ASN A 84 -9.74 2.55 17.89
CA ASN A 84 -8.66 2.23 18.80
C ASN A 84 -8.55 0.72 19.00
N THR A 85 -8.67 -0.10 17.96
CA THR A 85 -8.53 -1.57 18.01
C THR A 85 -7.05 -1.96 17.95
N PRO A 86 -6.56 -2.98 18.68
CA PRO A 86 -5.18 -3.43 18.51
C PRO A 86 -4.97 -3.94 17.09
N ILE A 87 -3.87 -3.53 16.44
CA ILE A 87 -3.55 -4.00 15.07
C ILE A 87 -3.34 -5.51 15.06
N ILE A 88 -2.67 -6.06 16.06
CA ILE A 88 -2.55 -7.52 16.26
C ILE A 88 -3.22 -7.90 17.58
N SER A 89 -4.21 -8.80 17.49
CA SER A 89 -4.90 -9.40 18.64
C SER A 89 -4.74 -10.91 18.63
N ILE A 90 -4.33 -11.50 19.75
CA ILE A 90 -4.11 -12.95 19.87
C ILE A 90 -4.95 -13.49 21.02
N THR A 91 -5.66 -14.58 20.77
CA THR A 91 -6.44 -15.31 21.79
C THR A 91 -6.14 -16.81 21.72
N GLY A 92 -6.12 -17.49 22.87
CA GLY A 92 -5.81 -18.92 22.96
C GLY A 92 -4.37 -19.24 23.39
N LEU A 93 -3.46 -18.26 23.35
CA LEU A 93 -2.11 -18.36 23.89
C LEU A 93 -1.79 -17.18 24.83
N PRO A 94 -0.88 -17.36 25.81
CA PRO A 94 -0.36 -16.27 26.61
C PRO A 94 0.30 -15.21 25.74
N THR A 95 0.05 -13.94 26.04
CA THR A 95 0.71 -12.79 25.41
C THR A 95 1.53 -12.00 26.40
N TYR A 96 2.53 -11.29 25.90
CA TYR A 96 3.49 -10.53 26.70
C TYR A 96 3.41 -9.03 26.36
N PRO A 97 3.78 -8.15 27.31
CA PRO A 97 3.89 -6.73 27.05
C PRO A 97 5.04 -6.45 26.07
N THR A 98 4.78 -5.56 25.12
CA THR A 98 5.73 -5.12 24.09
C THR A 98 6.13 -3.66 24.36
N ASP A 99 7.28 -3.23 23.84
CA ASP A 99 7.81 -1.87 23.97
C ASP A 99 8.60 -1.48 22.72
N GLY A 100 8.51 -0.22 22.31
CA GLY A 100 8.96 0.26 20.99
C GLY A 100 7.87 0.13 19.92
N ALA A 101 8.27 0.13 18.66
CA ALA A 101 7.36 0.05 17.51
C ALA A 101 7.96 -0.81 16.39
N LEU A 102 7.10 -1.64 15.79
CA LEU A 102 7.41 -2.44 14.60
C LEU A 102 6.49 -1.97 13.47
N ARG A 103 6.97 -1.03 12.67
CA ARG A 103 6.16 -0.29 11.70
C ARG A 103 6.25 -0.89 10.31
N PHE A 104 5.13 -1.28 9.72
CA PHE A 104 5.10 -1.60 8.30
C PHE A 104 4.83 -0.34 7.48
N THR A 105 5.45 -0.27 6.31
CA THR A 105 5.37 0.89 5.41
C THR A 105 4.49 0.61 4.20
N THR A 106 3.80 1.65 3.72
CA THR A 106 2.95 1.56 2.53
C THR A 106 3.36 2.56 1.46
N VAL A 107 2.78 2.39 0.27
CA VAL A 107 2.86 3.37 -0.81
C VAL A 107 1.46 3.81 -1.17
N ARG A 108 1.30 5.06 -1.61
CA ARG A 108 0.10 5.53 -2.28
C ARG A 108 0.37 5.57 -3.78
N VAL A 109 -0.52 4.96 -4.56
CA VAL A 109 -0.47 4.98 -6.02
C VAL A 109 -1.69 5.72 -6.54
N GLU A 110 -1.45 6.84 -7.21
CA GLU A 110 -2.44 7.65 -7.92
C GLU A 110 -2.25 7.43 -9.43
N GLY A 111 -3.28 7.64 -10.24
CA GLY A 111 -3.28 7.47 -11.70
C GLY A 111 -3.98 6.19 -12.18
N GLY A 112 -4.27 5.25 -11.27
CA GLY A 112 -4.97 4.01 -11.57
C GLY A 112 -6.49 4.16 -11.78
N PRO A 113 -7.21 3.03 -12.01
CA PRO A 113 -8.65 3.03 -12.21
C PRO A 113 -9.40 3.80 -11.12
N GLY A 114 -10.16 4.82 -11.52
CA GLY A 114 -10.97 5.64 -10.61
C GLY A 114 -10.22 6.72 -9.82
N TYR A 115 -8.91 6.89 -10.03
CA TYR A 115 -8.07 7.92 -9.40
C TYR A 115 -7.10 8.53 -10.41
N PRO A 116 -7.58 9.21 -11.47
CA PRO A 116 -6.69 9.73 -12.50
C PRO A 116 -5.81 10.87 -11.97
N VAL A 117 -4.64 11.05 -12.57
CA VAL A 117 -3.72 12.17 -12.28
C VAL A 117 -3.74 13.18 -13.41
N ASP A 118 -3.53 14.45 -13.05
CA ASP A 118 -3.47 15.55 -14.00
C ASP A 118 -2.02 15.99 -14.33
N ALA A 119 -1.87 17.03 -15.14
CA ALA A 119 -0.54 17.52 -15.51
C ALA A 119 0.25 18.11 -14.33
N TRP A 120 -0.44 18.66 -13.33
CA TRP A 120 0.21 19.20 -12.13
C TRP A 120 0.66 18.12 -11.17
N ASP A 121 -0.09 17.04 -11.02
CA ASP A 121 0.32 15.90 -10.21
C ASP A 121 1.65 15.30 -10.71
N VAL A 122 1.76 15.10 -12.03
CA VAL A 122 2.97 14.57 -12.67
C VAL A 122 4.15 15.54 -12.55
N LEU A 123 3.92 16.84 -12.79
CA LEU A 123 4.98 17.84 -12.69
C LEU A 123 5.48 18.02 -11.25
N GLN A 124 4.59 17.95 -10.26
CA GLN A 124 4.97 17.95 -8.85
C GLN A 124 5.76 16.69 -8.48
N ALA A 125 5.37 15.53 -9.00
CA ALA A 125 6.11 14.29 -8.77
C ALA A 125 7.53 14.33 -9.35
N TRP A 126 7.74 14.94 -10.52
CA TRP A 126 9.08 15.04 -11.11
C TRP A 126 10.09 15.91 -10.34
N VAL A 127 9.63 16.78 -9.45
CA VAL A 127 10.51 17.62 -8.64
C VAL A 127 10.63 17.16 -7.18
N ASP A 128 9.83 16.17 -6.77
CA ASP A 128 9.86 15.56 -5.45
C ASP A 128 10.61 14.21 -5.52
N PRO A 129 11.83 14.10 -4.97
CA PRO A 129 12.62 12.87 -5.06
C PRO A 129 11.99 11.69 -4.31
N ALA A 130 10.95 11.91 -3.50
CA ALA A 130 10.20 10.84 -2.85
C ALA A 130 9.07 10.29 -3.72
N ARG A 131 8.82 10.83 -4.92
CA ARG A 131 7.73 10.41 -5.81
C ARG A 131 8.27 9.91 -7.13
N ASP A 132 7.78 8.76 -7.55
CA ASP A 132 8.13 8.18 -8.84
C ASP A 132 6.93 8.23 -9.79
N VAL A 133 7.21 8.47 -11.08
CA VAL A 133 6.21 8.54 -12.14
C VAL A 133 6.42 7.37 -13.10
N PHE A 134 5.39 6.57 -13.29
CA PHE A 134 5.38 5.42 -14.19
C PHE A 134 4.28 5.57 -15.24
N PRO A 135 4.43 5.01 -16.44
CA PRO A 135 3.28 4.71 -17.30
C PRO A 135 2.21 3.95 -16.51
N VAL A 136 0.94 4.33 -16.63
CA VAL A 136 -0.14 3.68 -15.85
C VAL A 136 -0.23 2.18 -16.12
N ASP A 137 0.02 1.76 -17.36
CA ASP A 137 -0.03 0.37 -17.82
C ASP A 137 1.10 -0.50 -17.23
N ASP A 138 2.17 0.10 -16.68
CA ASP A 138 3.23 -0.62 -15.98
C ASP A 138 2.80 -1.04 -14.56
N ILE A 139 1.76 -0.39 -14.02
CA ILE A 139 1.30 -0.59 -12.64
C ILE A 139 -0.08 -1.27 -12.61
N PHE A 140 -0.97 -0.92 -13.53
CA PHE A 140 -2.34 -1.44 -13.58
C PHE A 140 -2.63 -2.03 -14.95
N ASP A 141 -3.26 -3.22 -14.99
CA ASP A 141 -3.82 -3.73 -16.24
C ASP A 141 -4.96 -2.79 -16.68
N PRO A 142 -4.95 -2.26 -17.92
CA PRO A 142 -5.97 -1.33 -18.40
C PRO A 142 -7.39 -1.94 -18.43
N LYS A 143 -7.52 -3.27 -18.26
CA LYS A 143 -8.81 -3.98 -18.24
C LYS A 143 -9.39 -4.15 -16.84
N VAL A 144 -8.63 -3.91 -15.77
CA VAL A 144 -9.13 -4.12 -14.41
C VAL A 144 -9.80 -2.87 -13.85
N THR A 145 -10.89 -3.07 -13.10
CA THR A 145 -11.58 -1.98 -12.41
C THR A 145 -10.96 -1.69 -11.05
N LYS A 146 -11.29 -0.53 -10.49
CA LYS A 146 -10.89 -0.13 -9.14
C LYS A 146 -11.29 -1.18 -8.09
N GLU A 147 -12.50 -1.71 -8.22
CA GLU A 147 -13.07 -2.69 -7.30
C GLU A 147 -12.30 -4.01 -7.38
N GLN A 148 -11.92 -4.45 -8.58
CA GLN A 148 -11.13 -5.66 -8.78
C GLN A 148 -9.72 -5.52 -8.17
N VAL A 149 -9.07 -4.37 -8.36
CA VAL A 149 -7.76 -4.09 -7.74
C VAL A 149 -7.86 -4.08 -6.21
N ALA A 150 -8.93 -3.49 -5.66
CA ALA A 150 -9.15 -3.47 -4.20
C ALA A 150 -9.41 -4.88 -3.64
N GLU A 151 -10.20 -5.70 -4.36
CA GLU A 151 -10.49 -7.09 -4.00
C GLU A 151 -9.22 -7.95 -4.04
N GLU A 152 -8.43 -7.86 -5.11
CA GLU A 152 -7.16 -8.58 -5.22
C GLU A 152 -6.18 -8.21 -4.11
N ASN A 153 -6.01 -6.91 -3.83
CA ASN A 153 -5.15 -6.43 -2.74
C ASN A 153 -5.63 -6.92 -1.36
N ALA A 154 -6.95 -7.05 -1.15
CA ALA A 154 -7.50 -7.58 0.10
C ALA A 154 -7.22 -9.09 0.23
N ILE A 155 -7.37 -9.87 -0.85
CA ILE A 155 -7.04 -11.30 -0.88
C ILE A 155 -5.54 -11.52 -0.61
N GLN A 156 -4.66 -10.74 -1.27
CA GLN A 156 -3.22 -10.81 -1.03
C GLN A 156 -2.86 -10.44 0.41
N MET A 157 -3.56 -9.47 1.00
CA MET A 157 -3.36 -9.08 2.40
C MET A 157 -3.81 -10.19 3.36
N GLU A 158 -4.94 -10.86 3.09
CA GLU A 158 -5.39 -12.02 3.89
C GLU A 158 -4.35 -13.15 3.86
N GLY A 159 -3.86 -13.53 2.68
CA GLY A 159 -2.80 -14.53 2.55
C GLY A 159 -1.52 -14.11 3.30
N SER A 160 -1.12 -12.84 3.18
CA SER A 160 0.03 -12.31 3.92
C SER A 160 -0.14 -12.36 5.44
N GLN A 161 -1.36 -12.22 5.96
CA GLN A 161 -1.65 -12.32 7.40
C GLN A 161 -1.60 -13.77 7.88
N GLU A 162 -2.09 -14.72 7.07
CA GLU A 162 -2.04 -16.15 7.37
C GLU A 162 -0.61 -16.68 7.38
N GLU A 163 0.17 -16.40 6.33
CA GLU A 163 1.60 -16.79 6.24
C GLU A 163 2.39 -16.17 7.39
N ALA A 164 2.14 -14.89 7.67
CA ALA A 164 2.81 -14.21 8.78
C ALA A 164 2.52 -14.86 10.14
N THR A 165 1.27 -15.28 10.34
CA THR A 165 0.81 -15.99 11.54
C THR A 165 1.46 -17.36 11.66
N ALA A 166 1.51 -18.13 10.57
CA ALA A 166 2.13 -19.44 10.53
C ALA A 166 3.62 -19.36 10.92
N VAL A 167 4.36 -18.45 10.28
CA VAL A 167 5.80 -18.26 10.54
C VAL A 167 6.05 -17.86 11.99
N ALA A 168 5.30 -16.89 12.51
CA ALA A 168 5.47 -16.42 13.89
C ALA A 168 5.18 -17.52 14.91
N LEU A 169 4.09 -18.28 14.72
CA LEU A 169 3.74 -19.40 15.61
C LEU A 169 4.80 -20.49 15.58
N ARG A 170 5.28 -20.89 14.38
CA ARG A 170 6.38 -21.86 14.24
C ARG A 170 7.66 -21.39 14.91
N ALA A 171 8.00 -20.10 14.79
CA ALA A 171 9.16 -19.51 15.45
C ALA A 171 9.07 -19.56 16.98
N THR A 172 7.86 -19.59 17.55
CA THR A 172 7.66 -19.84 19.00
C THR A 172 7.65 -21.33 19.39
N GLY A 173 8.01 -22.22 18.46
CA GLY A 173 8.04 -23.67 18.65
C GLY A 173 6.68 -24.35 18.60
N LYS A 174 5.65 -23.71 18.03
CA LYS A 174 4.33 -24.35 17.82
C LYS A 174 4.32 -25.17 16.55
N ASP A 175 3.58 -26.27 16.58
CA ASP A 175 3.24 -27.01 15.38
C ASP A 175 2.11 -26.28 14.64
N VAL A 176 2.31 -26.07 13.34
CA VAL A 176 1.34 -25.40 12.45
C VAL A 176 1.25 -26.23 11.17
N PRO A 177 0.41 -27.29 11.17
CA PRO A 177 0.18 -28.11 9.99
C PRO A 177 -0.35 -27.27 8.83
N THR A 178 0.25 -27.45 7.65
CA THR A 178 -0.16 -26.81 6.39
C THR A 178 -0.92 -27.80 5.53
N HIS A 179 -2.02 -27.35 4.93
CA HIS A 179 -2.88 -28.11 4.03
C HIS A 179 -3.00 -27.39 2.69
N ILE A 180 -3.23 -28.14 1.61
CA ILE A 180 -3.57 -27.54 0.32
C ILE A 180 -5.06 -27.26 0.28
N ALA A 181 -5.45 -26.03 -0.02
CA ALA A 181 -6.84 -25.62 -0.11
C ALA A 181 -7.19 -25.01 -1.48
N VAL A 182 -8.47 -24.99 -1.80
CA VAL A 182 -8.99 -24.22 -2.94
C VAL A 182 -9.05 -22.75 -2.54
N ALA A 183 -8.17 -21.93 -3.11
CA ALA A 183 -8.19 -20.47 -2.92
C ALA A 183 -9.14 -19.77 -3.89
N GLY A 184 -9.44 -20.39 -5.03
CA GLY A 184 -10.30 -19.81 -6.06
C GLY A 184 -10.63 -20.78 -7.16
N LEU A 185 -11.58 -20.41 -8.01
CA LEU A 185 -11.95 -21.18 -9.20
C LEU A 185 -11.81 -20.30 -10.43
N THR A 186 -11.18 -20.82 -11.47
CA THR A 186 -11.02 -20.13 -12.75
C THR A 186 -12.34 -20.06 -13.52
N ASP A 187 -12.44 -19.13 -14.46
CA ASP A 187 -13.65 -19.00 -15.30
C ASP A 187 -13.95 -20.28 -16.10
N SER A 188 -12.92 -20.95 -16.58
CA SER A 188 -12.98 -22.23 -17.30
C SER A 188 -13.23 -23.45 -16.39
N SER A 189 -13.28 -23.27 -15.07
CA SER A 189 -13.44 -24.38 -14.13
C SER A 189 -14.76 -25.12 -14.34
N LYS A 190 -14.68 -26.44 -14.51
CA LYS A 190 -15.84 -27.34 -14.50
C LYS A 190 -16.22 -27.81 -13.09
N ALA A 191 -15.52 -27.31 -12.06
CA ALA A 191 -15.72 -27.71 -10.67
C ALA A 191 -16.59 -26.71 -9.86
N LYS A 192 -17.15 -25.67 -10.49
CA LYS A 192 -17.88 -24.57 -9.81
C LYS A 192 -19.04 -25.02 -8.92
N ASP A 193 -19.74 -26.08 -9.29
CA ASP A 193 -20.85 -26.62 -8.50
C ASP A 193 -20.42 -27.70 -7.50
N LEU A 194 -19.14 -28.11 -7.54
CA LEU A 194 -18.59 -29.23 -6.76
C LEU A 194 -17.66 -28.74 -5.65
N LEU A 195 -16.76 -27.83 -6.00
CA LEU A 195 -15.73 -27.26 -5.13
C LEU A 195 -16.10 -25.85 -4.69
N LYS A 196 -15.63 -25.49 -3.50
CA LYS A 196 -15.79 -24.18 -2.88
C LYS A 196 -14.44 -23.70 -2.38
N VAL A 197 -14.29 -22.38 -2.31
CA VAL A 197 -13.14 -21.77 -1.64
C VAL A 197 -13.09 -22.26 -0.18
N GLY A 198 -11.90 -22.62 0.29
CA GLY A 198 -11.65 -23.19 1.61
C GLY A 198 -11.78 -24.73 1.69
N ASP A 199 -12.10 -25.42 0.60
CA ASP A 199 -12.03 -26.89 0.58
C ASP A 199 -10.58 -27.35 0.67
N ARG A 200 -10.23 -28.12 1.71
CA ARG A 200 -8.90 -28.73 1.83
C ARG A 200 -8.82 -29.99 0.98
N ILE A 201 -7.87 -30.07 0.06
CA ILE A 201 -7.63 -31.24 -0.77
C ILE A 201 -6.72 -32.20 -0.01
N THR A 202 -7.25 -33.35 0.40
CA THR A 202 -6.51 -34.36 1.17
C THR A 202 -6.02 -35.52 0.30
N ALA A 203 -6.71 -35.84 -0.80
CA ALA A 203 -6.25 -36.85 -1.75
C ALA A 203 -6.79 -36.63 -3.18
N ILE A 204 -6.02 -37.05 -4.19
CA ILE A 204 -6.44 -37.11 -5.61
C ILE A 204 -6.20 -38.53 -6.12
N GLY A 205 -7.23 -39.18 -6.67
CA GLY A 205 -7.12 -40.57 -7.14
C GLY A 205 -6.79 -41.57 -6.04
N GLY A 206 -7.03 -41.22 -4.77
CA GLY A 206 -6.61 -42.01 -3.61
C GLY A 206 -5.17 -41.77 -3.14
N GLU A 207 -4.40 -40.92 -3.83
CA GLU A 207 -3.05 -40.53 -3.41
C GLU A 207 -3.11 -39.33 -2.47
N PRO A 208 -2.48 -39.39 -1.28
CA PRO A 208 -2.44 -38.28 -0.34
C PRO A 208 -1.78 -37.04 -0.94
N ILE A 209 -2.38 -35.88 -0.70
CA ILE A 209 -1.89 -34.59 -1.17
C ILE A 209 -1.44 -33.76 0.02
N THR A 210 -0.17 -33.38 0.02
CA THR A 210 0.43 -32.48 1.03
C THR A 210 1.12 -31.27 0.42
N THR A 211 1.32 -31.25 -0.91
CA THR A 211 2.01 -30.17 -1.62
C THR A 211 1.32 -29.83 -2.93
N THR A 212 1.53 -28.62 -3.43
CA THR A 212 1.03 -28.23 -4.77
C THR A 212 1.67 -29.06 -5.89
N GLN A 213 2.91 -29.54 -5.70
CA GLN A 213 3.55 -30.45 -6.64
C GLN A 213 2.86 -31.81 -6.67
N ALA A 214 2.49 -32.35 -5.50
CA ALA A 214 1.72 -33.59 -5.43
C ALA A 214 0.38 -33.46 -6.15
N VAL A 215 -0.30 -32.30 -6.07
CA VAL A 215 -1.52 -32.05 -6.87
C VAL A 215 -1.22 -32.14 -8.36
N ARG A 216 -0.16 -31.45 -8.82
CA ARG A 216 0.22 -31.45 -10.23
C ARG A 216 0.53 -32.86 -10.72
N ASP A 217 1.35 -33.60 -9.99
CA ASP A 217 1.80 -34.95 -10.34
C ASP A 217 0.63 -35.94 -10.37
N ALA A 218 -0.30 -35.85 -9.41
CA ALA A 218 -1.50 -36.68 -9.38
C ALA A 218 -2.41 -36.39 -10.59
N LEU A 219 -2.60 -35.12 -10.95
CA LEU A 219 -3.43 -34.74 -12.10
C LEU A 219 -2.82 -35.13 -13.45
N GLN A 220 -1.49 -35.16 -13.59
CA GLN A 220 -0.84 -35.56 -14.84
C GLN A 220 -1.00 -37.06 -15.17
N LYS A 221 -1.58 -37.85 -14.26
CA LYS A 221 -1.95 -39.27 -14.51
C LYS A 221 -3.25 -39.42 -15.30
N SER A 222 -3.99 -38.33 -15.51
CA SER A 222 -5.26 -38.27 -16.24
C SER A 222 -5.16 -37.31 -17.42
N ARG A 223 -6.09 -37.42 -18.38
CA ARG A 223 -6.17 -36.52 -19.54
C ARG A 223 -7.14 -35.38 -19.30
N PRO A 224 -6.96 -34.22 -19.95
CA PRO A 224 -7.96 -33.15 -19.92
C PRO A 224 -9.35 -33.67 -20.32
N GLY A 225 -10.35 -33.38 -19.47
CA GLY A 225 -11.73 -33.82 -19.67
C GLY A 225 -12.09 -35.12 -18.95
N ASP A 226 -11.11 -35.88 -18.46
CA ASP A 226 -11.36 -37.02 -17.58
C ASP A 226 -11.89 -36.55 -16.22
N THR A 227 -12.65 -37.40 -15.54
CA THR A 227 -13.08 -37.17 -14.15
C THR A 227 -12.08 -37.79 -13.19
N VAL A 228 -11.64 -37.01 -12.20
CA VAL A 228 -10.75 -37.48 -11.13
C VAL A 228 -11.48 -37.50 -9.79
N SER A 229 -11.21 -38.54 -9.02
CA SER A 229 -11.75 -38.70 -7.67
C SER A 229 -10.94 -37.85 -6.69
N LEU A 230 -11.60 -36.91 -6.02
CA LEU A 230 -10.99 -35.96 -5.10
C LEU A 230 -11.55 -36.21 -3.70
N THR A 231 -10.67 -36.42 -2.72
CA THR A 231 -11.03 -36.38 -1.31
C THR A 231 -10.73 -35.00 -0.77
N ILE A 232 -11.75 -34.35 -0.22
CA ILE A 232 -11.64 -33.05 0.42
C ILE A 232 -12.12 -33.09 1.86
N THR A 233 -11.68 -32.11 2.65
CA THR A 233 -12.32 -31.76 3.92
C THR A 233 -13.02 -30.41 3.77
N ARG A 234 -14.33 -30.39 4.04
CA ARG A 234 -15.16 -29.19 4.02
C ARG A 234 -15.83 -29.03 5.38
N ALA A 235 -15.57 -27.91 6.06
CA ALA A 235 -16.07 -27.64 7.41
C ALA A 235 -15.83 -28.83 8.37
N GLY A 236 -14.62 -29.41 8.31
CA GLY A 236 -14.20 -30.54 9.14
C GLY A 236 -14.79 -31.91 8.76
N LYS A 237 -15.56 -32.01 7.68
CA LYS A 237 -16.11 -33.28 7.19
C LYS A 237 -15.43 -33.72 5.91
N GLU A 238 -14.99 -34.98 5.88
CA GLU A 238 -14.46 -35.59 4.67
C GLU A 238 -15.57 -35.79 3.64
N GLN A 239 -15.29 -35.43 2.39
CA GLN A 239 -16.17 -35.62 1.24
C GLN A 239 -15.36 -36.18 0.08
N LYS A 240 -15.93 -37.13 -0.66
CA LYS A 240 -15.36 -37.64 -1.90
C LYS A 240 -16.18 -37.11 -3.07
N LEU A 241 -15.52 -36.43 -3.99
CA LEU A 241 -16.12 -35.75 -5.14
C LEU A 241 -15.50 -36.29 -6.42
N GLU A 242 -16.31 -36.41 -7.46
CA GLU A 242 -15.85 -36.76 -8.80
C GLU A 242 -15.78 -35.46 -9.62
N VAL A 243 -14.57 -34.97 -9.87
CA VAL A 243 -14.35 -33.62 -10.43
C VAL A 243 -13.84 -33.72 -11.86
N PRO A 244 -14.50 -33.12 -12.86
CA PRO A 244 -14.01 -33.08 -14.22
C PRO A 244 -12.76 -32.21 -14.33
N THR A 245 -11.74 -32.73 -15.00
CA THR A 245 -10.53 -31.97 -15.33
C THR A 245 -10.73 -31.14 -16.60
N ILE A 246 -9.85 -30.15 -16.76
CA ILE A 246 -9.77 -29.27 -17.92
C ILE A 246 -8.34 -29.27 -18.46
N GLU A 247 -8.20 -28.71 -19.66
CA GLU A 247 -6.88 -28.38 -20.19
C GLU A 247 -6.39 -27.09 -19.52
N GLY A 248 -5.29 -27.20 -18.80
CA GLY A 248 -4.56 -26.10 -18.18
C GLY A 248 -3.46 -25.56 -19.09
N GLN A 249 -2.51 -24.83 -18.49
CA GLN A 249 -1.43 -24.24 -19.26
C GLN A 249 -0.54 -25.30 -19.91
N GLN A 250 -0.08 -25.02 -21.13
CA GLN A 250 0.79 -25.89 -21.91
C GLN A 250 0.20 -27.30 -22.16
N GLY A 251 -1.13 -27.42 -22.22
CA GLY A 251 -1.82 -28.69 -22.49
C GLY A 251 -1.86 -29.66 -21.30
N ARG A 252 -1.45 -29.22 -20.10
CA ARG A 252 -1.44 -30.05 -18.89
C ARG A 252 -2.84 -30.26 -18.33
N THR A 253 -3.09 -31.38 -17.68
CA THR A 253 -4.37 -31.62 -16.98
C THR A 253 -4.47 -30.78 -15.72
N ALA A 254 -5.61 -30.09 -15.52
CA ALA A 254 -5.86 -29.23 -14.36
C ALA A 254 -7.31 -29.38 -13.83
N LEU A 255 -7.55 -28.98 -12.58
CA LEU A 255 -8.91 -28.89 -12.00
C LEU A 255 -9.61 -27.56 -12.32
N GLY A 256 -8.86 -26.58 -12.86
CA GLY A 256 -9.35 -25.21 -13.04
C GLY A 256 -9.56 -24.46 -11.73
N VAL A 257 -8.75 -24.75 -10.70
CA VAL A 257 -8.77 -24.07 -9.40
C VAL A 257 -7.45 -23.34 -9.16
N LEU A 258 -7.50 -22.27 -8.38
CA LEU A 258 -6.34 -21.67 -7.75
C LEU A 258 -6.10 -22.42 -6.43
N LEU A 259 -4.87 -22.90 -6.23
CA LEU A 259 -4.47 -23.55 -4.99
C LEU A 259 -3.93 -22.50 -4.03
N GLY A 260 -4.33 -22.60 -2.78
CA GLY A 260 -3.75 -21.87 -1.66
C GLY A 260 -3.26 -22.84 -0.59
N LEU A 261 -2.67 -22.26 0.45
CA LEU A 261 -2.36 -22.95 1.69
C LEU A 261 -3.43 -22.62 2.72
N ASP A 262 -3.68 -23.54 3.63
CA ASP A 262 -4.51 -23.32 4.82
C ASP A 262 -3.80 -23.97 6.00
N HIS A 263 -4.01 -23.44 7.21
CA HIS A 263 -3.23 -23.80 8.39
C HIS A 263 -4.10 -24.15 9.58
N ASP A 264 -3.64 -25.10 10.38
CA ASP A 264 -4.24 -25.40 11.68
C ASP A 264 -3.54 -24.60 12.78
N PHE A 265 -4.04 -23.39 13.05
CA PHE A 265 -3.46 -22.54 14.10
C PHE A 265 -3.90 -22.99 15.51
N PRO A 266 -2.98 -23.13 16.47
CA PRO A 266 -3.30 -23.40 17.88
C PRO A 266 -3.88 -22.18 18.62
N ALA A 267 -4.00 -21.04 17.95
CA ALA A 267 -4.50 -19.79 18.50
C ALA A 267 -5.25 -19.01 17.42
N THR A 268 -6.16 -18.13 17.82
CA THR A 268 -6.76 -17.17 16.91
C THR A 268 -5.95 -15.89 16.92
N VAL A 269 -5.33 -15.57 15.78
CA VAL A 269 -4.67 -14.29 15.53
C VAL A 269 -5.57 -13.47 14.60
N LYS A 270 -5.83 -12.22 14.98
CA LYS A 270 -6.54 -11.25 14.15
C LYS A 270 -5.62 -10.07 13.88
N ILE A 271 -5.50 -9.71 12.60
CA ILE A 271 -4.75 -8.56 12.14
C ILE A 271 -5.72 -7.54 11.54
N ASP A 272 -5.67 -6.30 12.03
CA ASP A 272 -6.46 -5.18 11.53
C ASP A 272 -5.53 -4.21 10.78
N ALA A 273 -5.41 -4.41 9.47
CA ALA A 273 -4.64 -3.54 8.57
C ALA A 273 -5.45 -2.32 8.09
N GLY A 274 -6.69 -2.13 8.56
CA GLY A 274 -7.61 -1.10 8.07
C GLY A 274 -7.87 -1.22 6.56
N SER A 275 -7.71 -0.13 5.83
CA SER A 275 -7.87 -0.08 4.36
C SER A 275 -6.57 -0.34 3.59
N ILE A 276 -5.51 -0.81 4.24
CA ILE A 276 -4.25 -1.13 3.59
C ILE A 276 -4.34 -2.54 3.01
N GLY A 277 -3.96 -2.67 1.73
CA GLY A 277 -3.90 -3.95 1.04
C GLY A 277 -2.49 -4.30 0.53
N GLY A 278 -2.39 -5.45 -0.14
CA GLY A 278 -1.15 -5.98 -0.70
C GLY A 278 -0.29 -6.76 0.32
N PRO A 279 0.62 -7.63 -0.14
CA PRO A 279 1.27 -8.62 0.73
C PRO A 279 2.51 -8.10 1.47
N SER A 280 2.89 -6.84 1.25
CA SER A 280 4.22 -6.32 1.62
C SER A 280 4.45 -6.06 3.12
N ALA A 281 3.45 -6.37 3.96
CA ALA A 281 3.50 -6.21 5.41
C ALA A 281 3.75 -7.55 6.15
N GLY A 282 3.76 -8.68 5.44
CA GLY A 282 3.87 -10.02 6.02
C GLY A 282 5.02 -10.17 7.01
N LEU A 283 6.23 -9.74 6.63
CA LEU A 283 7.39 -9.80 7.53
C LEU A 283 7.15 -9.05 8.86
N MET A 284 6.61 -7.83 8.79
CA MET A 284 6.39 -7.01 9.96
C MET A 284 5.26 -7.55 10.84
N PHE A 285 4.22 -8.13 10.24
CA PHE A 285 3.19 -8.84 10.99
C PHE A 285 3.77 -10.06 11.71
N SER A 286 4.64 -10.86 11.08
CA SER A 286 5.30 -11.99 11.74
C SER A 286 6.09 -11.55 12.96
N LEU A 287 6.88 -10.48 12.84
CA LEU A 287 7.65 -9.94 13.96
C LEU A 287 6.75 -9.43 15.08
N GLY A 288 5.65 -8.73 14.74
CA GLY A 288 4.70 -8.22 15.73
C GLY A 288 3.94 -9.33 16.47
N ILE A 289 3.56 -10.41 15.77
CA ILE A 289 2.95 -11.61 16.40
C ILE A 289 3.98 -12.28 17.32
N TYR A 290 5.21 -12.49 16.82
CA TYR A 290 6.27 -13.13 17.58
C TYR A 290 6.62 -12.37 18.87
N ASP A 291 6.74 -11.04 18.80
CA ASP A 291 6.98 -10.18 19.97
C ASP A 291 5.85 -10.33 21.00
N LYS A 292 4.59 -10.30 20.57
CA LYS A 292 3.44 -10.51 21.48
C LYS A 292 3.38 -11.91 22.08
N LEU A 293 3.98 -12.91 21.45
CA LEU A 293 3.98 -14.32 21.91
C LEU A 293 5.23 -14.73 22.69
N THR A 294 6.24 -13.86 22.79
CA THR A 294 7.51 -14.18 23.48
C THR A 294 7.78 -13.24 24.66
N PRO A 295 8.41 -13.73 25.74
CA PRO A 295 8.77 -12.87 26.86
C PRO A 295 9.86 -11.86 26.49
N GLY A 296 9.63 -10.59 26.83
CA GLY A 296 10.60 -9.51 26.66
C GLY A 296 10.37 -8.73 25.35
N PRO A 297 10.40 -7.38 25.37
CA PRO A 297 10.15 -6.58 24.17
C PRO A 297 11.19 -6.84 23.08
N LEU A 298 10.75 -7.31 21.92
CA LEU A 298 11.63 -7.61 20.79
C LEU A 298 12.34 -6.34 20.28
N ALA A 299 11.60 -5.25 20.12
CA ALA A 299 12.14 -3.98 19.61
C ALA A 299 12.91 -3.16 20.66
N GLY A 300 12.84 -3.54 21.95
CA GLY A 300 13.59 -2.89 23.03
C GLY A 300 13.39 -1.38 23.15
N GLY A 301 12.19 -0.87 22.85
CA GLY A 301 11.89 0.58 22.90
C GLY A 301 12.27 1.36 21.63
N HIS A 302 12.87 0.72 20.63
CA HIS A 302 13.23 1.38 19.37
C HIS A 302 12.05 1.46 18.40
N GLN A 303 12.12 2.43 17.49
CA GLN A 303 11.21 2.55 16.35
C GLN A 303 11.87 1.94 15.11
N ILE A 304 11.41 0.75 14.74
CA ILE A 304 11.94 -0.02 13.62
C ILE A 304 10.83 -0.11 12.57
N ALA A 305 11.13 0.34 11.36
CA ALA A 305 10.25 0.17 10.22
C ALA A 305 10.70 -1.00 9.34
N GLY A 306 9.86 -1.46 8.44
CA GLY A 306 10.27 -2.45 7.45
C GLY A 306 9.16 -2.83 6.49
N THR A 307 9.53 -3.68 5.55
CA THR A 307 8.65 -4.24 4.55
C THR A 307 9.18 -5.59 4.08
N GLY A 308 8.34 -6.35 3.39
CA GLY A 308 8.68 -7.65 2.84
C GLY A 308 7.45 -8.53 2.83
N THR A 309 7.22 -9.22 1.72
CA THR A 309 6.33 -10.38 1.74
C THR A 309 7.01 -11.47 2.56
N ILE A 310 6.23 -12.46 3.00
CA ILE A 310 6.77 -13.63 3.68
C ILE A 310 6.03 -14.86 3.20
N ASP A 311 6.73 -15.93 2.86
CA ASP A 311 6.09 -17.21 2.49
C ASP A 311 5.97 -18.14 3.72
N ASP A 312 5.29 -19.28 3.54
CA ASP A 312 5.06 -20.28 4.60
C ASP A 312 6.37 -20.81 5.24
N ASP A 313 7.47 -20.81 4.48
CA ASP A 313 8.80 -21.24 4.96
C ASP A 313 9.56 -20.12 5.70
N GLY A 314 8.99 -18.91 5.76
CA GLY A 314 9.59 -17.76 6.43
C GLY A 314 10.64 -17.04 5.57
N LYS A 315 10.66 -17.26 4.25
CA LYS A 315 11.51 -16.49 3.33
C LYS A 315 10.88 -15.12 3.10
N VAL A 316 11.71 -14.07 3.15
CA VAL A 316 11.29 -12.71 2.84
C VAL A 316 11.40 -12.48 1.34
N GLY A 317 10.30 -12.04 0.73
CA GLY A 317 10.23 -11.75 -0.70
C GLY A 317 10.28 -10.25 -1.03
N PRO A 318 10.55 -9.91 -2.30
CA PRO A 318 10.65 -8.54 -2.76
C PRO A 318 9.30 -7.82 -2.73
N ILE A 319 9.36 -6.49 -2.77
CA ILE A 319 8.21 -5.60 -2.79
C ILE A 319 8.36 -4.50 -3.84
N GLY A 320 7.27 -3.82 -4.17
CA GLY A 320 7.31 -2.58 -4.96
C GLY A 320 7.39 -1.32 -4.10
N GLY A 321 8.01 -0.28 -4.65
CA GLY A 321 8.03 1.07 -4.08
C GLY A 321 8.93 1.23 -2.85
N ILE A 322 10.10 0.59 -2.86
CA ILE A 322 11.03 0.64 -1.71
C ILE A 322 11.52 2.05 -1.41
N HIS A 323 11.73 2.91 -2.42
CA HIS A 323 12.11 4.32 -2.22
C HIS A 323 11.07 5.07 -1.39
N GLN A 324 9.79 4.95 -1.77
CA GLN A 324 8.68 5.59 -1.07
C GLN A 324 8.53 5.06 0.35
N LYS A 325 8.78 3.77 0.55
CA LYS A 325 8.73 3.13 1.86
C LYS A 325 9.86 3.58 2.78
N LEU A 326 11.09 3.74 2.28
CA LEU A 326 12.20 4.30 3.02
C LEU A 326 11.91 5.76 3.42
N ALA A 327 11.43 6.57 2.47
CA ALA A 327 11.05 7.96 2.73
C ALA A 327 9.92 8.06 3.77
N GLY A 328 8.88 7.23 3.66
CA GLY A 328 7.76 7.17 4.60
C GLY A 328 8.21 6.73 6.00
N ALA A 329 9.05 5.70 6.10
CA ALA A 329 9.64 5.26 7.37
C ALA A 329 10.41 6.39 8.04
N ARG A 330 11.25 7.10 7.27
CA ARG A 330 12.04 8.20 7.82
C ARG A 330 11.16 9.37 8.25
N ALA A 331 10.16 9.73 7.46
CA ALA A 331 9.21 10.80 7.77
C ALA A 331 8.44 10.51 9.07
N ASP A 332 8.11 9.23 9.33
CA ASP A 332 7.46 8.79 10.56
C ASP A 332 8.43 8.54 11.73
N GLY A 333 9.70 8.92 11.58
CA GLY A 333 10.68 8.95 12.66
C GLY A 333 11.46 7.66 12.90
N ALA A 334 11.34 6.66 12.03
CA ALA A 334 12.15 5.44 12.15
C ALA A 334 13.65 5.75 11.99
N GLN A 335 14.46 5.04 12.77
CA GLN A 335 15.92 5.08 12.70
C GLN A 335 16.49 3.83 12.02
N PHE A 336 15.71 2.75 11.99
CA PHE A 336 16.10 1.46 11.45
C PHE A 336 15.03 0.96 10.48
N PHE A 337 15.47 0.32 9.41
CA PHE A 337 14.59 -0.24 8.39
C PHE A 337 15.01 -1.67 8.03
N LEU A 338 14.05 -2.59 7.96
CA LEU A 338 14.26 -3.94 7.42
C LEU A 338 13.84 -3.98 5.95
N ALA A 339 14.79 -4.22 5.06
CA ALA A 339 14.57 -4.30 3.62
C ALA A 339 14.79 -5.72 3.09
N PRO A 340 13.90 -6.24 2.22
CA PRO A 340 14.11 -7.52 1.56
C PRO A 340 15.43 -7.55 0.82
N ALA A 341 16.15 -8.68 0.92
CA ALA A 341 17.43 -8.88 0.25
C ALA A 341 17.38 -8.63 -1.26
N ASP A 342 16.26 -8.99 -1.88
CA ASP A 342 16.03 -8.88 -3.31
C ASP A 342 15.72 -7.44 -3.77
N ASN A 343 15.49 -6.50 -2.84
CA ASN A 343 15.32 -5.08 -3.13
C ASN A 343 16.60 -4.25 -2.88
N CYS A 344 17.71 -4.84 -2.43
CA CYS A 344 18.88 -4.04 -2.05
C CYS A 344 19.45 -3.18 -3.19
N ASP A 345 19.38 -3.64 -4.44
CA ASP A 345 19.86 -2.87 -5.59
C ASP A 345 19.06 -1.56 -5.80
N GLU A 346 17.77 -1.55 -5.42
CA GLU A 346 16.93 -0.35 -5.41
C GLU A 346 17.15 0.50 -4.13
N VAL A 347 17.61 -0.09 -3.03
CA VAL A 347 17.89 0.66 -1.79
C VAL A 347 19.16 1.51 -1.93
N VAL A 348 20.20 0.98 -2.57
CA VAL A 348 21.53 1.62 -2.65
C VAL A 348 21.41 2.98 -3.35
N GLY A 349 21.86 4.04 -2.65
CA GLY A 349 21.79 5.43 -3.15
C GLY A 349 20.48 6.16 -2.82
N HIS A 350 19.48 5.46 -2.27
CA HIS A 350 18.15 6.00 -1.95
C HIS A 350 17.84 5.98 -0.44
N VAL A 351 18.81 5.63 0.40
CA VAL A 351 18.67 5.62 1.86
C VAL A 351 18.57 7.06 2.41
N PRO A 352 17.46 7.46 3.07
CA PRO A 352 17.34 8.77 3.68
C PRO A 352 18.34 8.98 4.82
N ASP A 353 18.81 10.23 4.99
CA ASP A 353 19.74 10.59 6.06
C ASP A 353 19.20 10.22 7.45
N GLY A 354 20.00 9.46 8.20
CA GLY A 354 19.66 9.00 9.56
C GLY A 354 18.74 7.78 9.61
N LEU A 355 18.63 7.03 8.51
CA LEU A 355 17.99 5.72 8.46
C LEU A 355 19.03 4.62 8.21
N ASP A 356 19.17 3.66 9.11
CA ASP A 356 19.99 2.47 8.93
C ASP A 356 19.14 1.35 8.29
N VAL A 357 19.54 0.87 7.11
CA VAL A 357 18.79 -0.17 6.37
C VAL A 357 19.49 -1.52 6.47
N PHE A 358 18.82 -2.49 7.08
CA PHE A 358 19.30 -3.86 7.23
C PHE A 358 18.70 -4.77 6.17
N LYS A 359 19.58 -5.59 5.57
CA LYS A 359 19.22 -6.60 4.59
C LYS A 359 18.66 -7.84 5.27
N VAL A 360 17.48 -8.29 4.88
CA VAL A 360 16.85 -9.51 5.42
C VAL A 360 16.37 -10.44 4.31
N GLY A 361 16.72 -11.73 4.38
CA GLY A 361 16.26 -12.75 3.43
C GLY A 361 15.24 -13.72 4.03
N THR A 362 15.16 -13.77 5.35
CA THR A 362 14.29 -14.67 6.11
C THR A 362 13.73 -13.98 7.36
N PHE A 363 12.70 -14.58 7.95
CA PHE A 363 12.17 -14.18 9.25
C PHE A 363 13.26 -14.16 10.33
N ASP A 364 14.15 -15.16 10.35
CA ASP A 364 15.21 -15.26 11.35
C ASP A 364 16.27 -14.16 11.19
N ASP A 365 16.59 -13.76 9.95
CA ASP A 365 17.47 -12.61 9.71
C ASP A 365 16.85 -11.33 10.29
N ALA A 366 15.56 -11.13 10.03
CA ALA A 366 14.81 -9.97 10.50
C ALA A 366 14.68 -9.95 12.02
N ARG A 367 14.34 -11.09 12.65
CA ARG A 367 14.32 -11.23 14.10
C ARG A 367 15.68 -10.93 14.70
N THR A 368 16.75 -11.48 14.13
CA THR A 368 18.14 -11.24 14.56
C THR A 368 18.51 -9.76 14.46
N ALA A 369 18.11 -9.09 13.36
CA ALA A 369 18.35 -7.66 13.18
C ALA A 369 17.63 -6.83 14.24
N VAL A 370 16.35 -7.10 14.52
CA VAL A 370 15.56 -6.40 15.54
C VAL A 370 16.17 -6.62 16.94
N GLU A 371 16.51 -7.85 17.30
CA GLU A 371 17.15 -8.17 18.57
C GLU A 371 18.51 -7.47 18.73
N ALA A 372 19.29 -7.37 17.65
CA ALA A 372 20.57 -6.67 17.64
C ALA A 372 20.39 -5.15 17.77
N VAL A 373 19.36 -4.57 17.14
CA VAL A 373 18.99 -3.16 17.33
C VAL A 373 18.65 -2.90 18.80
N ALA A 374 17.78 -3.72 19.41
CA ALA A 374 17.41 -3.61 20.82
C ALA A 374 18.61 -3.67 21.79
N LYS A 375 19.69 -4.36 21.40
CA LYS A 375 20.94 -4.48 22.17
C LYS A 375 21.98 -3.41 21.83
N GLY A 376 21.73 -2.56 20.83
CA GLY A 376 22.73 -1.62 20.31
C GLY A 376 23.91 -2.28 19.59
N GLN A 377 23.72 -3.49 19.04
CA GLN A 377 24.75 -4.34 18.45
C GLN A 377 24.60 -4.46 16.92
N THR A 378 24.35 -3.35 16.23
CA THR A 378 24.03 -3.34 14.79
C THR A 378 25.25 -3.44 13.85
N GLY A 379 26.47 -3.42 14.39
CA GLY A 379 27.71 -3.43 13.61
C GLY A 379 27.83 -4.63 12.64
N PRO A 380 27.62 -5.88 13.11
CA PRO A 380 27.75 -7.08 12.28
C PRO A 380 26.58 -7.32 11.30
N LEU A 381 25.50 -6.56 11.38
CA LEU A 381 24.31 -6.80 10.55
C LEU A 381 24.58 -6.47 9.07
N PRO A 382 24.13 -7.32 8.14
CA PRO A 382 24.22 -7.03 6.72
C PRO A 382 23.33 -5.81 6.39
N ARG A 383 23.85 -4.94 5.55
CA ARG A 383 23.14 -3.76 5.03
C ARG A 383 22.99 -3.88 3.53
N CYS A 384 22.00 -3.18 2.99
CA CYS A 384 22.12 -2.66 1.64
C CYS A 384 23.05 -1.43 1.73
#